data_AF-J0YPD5-F1
#
_entry.id   AF-J0YPD5-F1
#
_cell.length_a   1.000
_cell.length_b   1.000
_cell.length_c   1.000
_cell.angle_alpha   90.00
_cell.angle_beta   90.00
_cell.angle_gamma   90.00
#
_symmetry.space_group_name_H-M   'P 1'
#
loop_
_entity.id
_entity.type
_entity.pdbx_description
1 polymer ?
#
loop_
_entity_poly.entity_id
_entity_poly.type
_entity_poly.pdbx_seq_one_letter_code
_entity_poly.pdbx_strand_id
1 'polypeptide(L)'
;MDKLAIEMRAKRFGLTIEDAKNPLSGSYIGRLYLQGELNQDQYDAAQKYLEVKNNYLCAKALPSAIYDEMPTTSDNRAREKWVQIATEHLVAVKGVV
;
A
#
# COMPACT_ATOMS: atom_id res chain seq x y z
N MET A 1 4.65 -15.95 10.85
CA MET A 1 3.39 -15.90 10.09
C MET A 1 2.60 -17.14 10.45
N ASP A 2 1.31 -17.01 10.76
CA ASP A 2 0.51 -18.13 11.22
C ASP A 2 0.33 -19.21 10.12
N LYS A 3 0.33 -20.49 10.50
CA LYS A 3 0.23 -21.61 9.55
C LYS A 3 -1.06 -21.55 8.73
N LEU A 4 -2.18 -21.24 9.38
CA LEU A 4 -3.47 -21.09 8.70
C LEU A 4 -3.43 -19.91 7.73
N ALA A 5 -2.75 -18.81 8.07
CA ALA A 5 -2.61 -17.67 7.17
C ALA A 5 -1.83 -18.02 5.89
N ILE A 6 -0.78 -18.84 6.00
CA ILE A 6 -0.02 -19.34 4.83
C ILE A 6 -0.90 -20.25 3.96
N GLU A 7 -1.60 -21.21 4.57
CA GLU A 7 -2.48 -22.14 3.85
C GLU A 7 -3.62 -21.40 3.14
N MET A 8 -4.25 -20.43 3.81
CA MET A 8 -5.29 -19.59 3.23
C MET A 8 -4.77 -18.75 2.06
N ARG A 9 -3.55 -18.22 2.17
CA ARG A 9 -2.91 -17.47 1.08
C ARG A 9 -2.62 -18.37 -0.12
N ALA A 10 -2.05 -19.55 0.12
CA ALA A 10 -1.78 -20.55 -0.91
C ALA A 10 -3.05 -20.90 -1.67
N LYS A 11 -4.13 -21.25 -0.94
CA LYS A 11 -5.44 -21.58 -1.53
C LYS A 11 -6.05 -20.40 -2.30
N ARG A 12 -6.04 -19.19 -1.72
CA ARG A 12 -6.67 -18.00 -2.34
C ARG A 12 -5.99 -17.58 -3.63
N PHE A 13 -4.67 -17.71 -3.71
CA PHE A 13 -3.89 -17.21 -4.84
C PHE A 13 -3.29 -18.30 -5.72
N GLY A 14 -3.62 -19.57 -5.48
CA GLY A 14 -3.11 -20.70 -6.27
C GLY A 14 -1.59 -20.88 -6.17
N LEU A 15 -1.01 -20.58 -5.00
CA LEU A 15 0.42 -20.65 -4.77
C LEU A 15 0.80 -21.98 -4.11
N THR A 16 2.07 -22.37 -4.25
CA THR A 16 2.63 -23.42 -3.38
C THR A 16 2.71 -22.91 -1.94
N ILE A 17 2.80 -23.83 -0.98
CA ILE A 17 2.99 -23.46 0.43
C ILE A 17 4.30 -22.69 0.63
N GLU A 18 5.36 -23.04 -0.09
CA GLU A 18 6.64 -22.32 -0.02
C GLU A 18 6.53 -20.90 -0.58
N ASP A 19 5.92 -20.71 -1.74
CA ASP A 19 5.71 -19.37 -2.31
C ASP A 19 4.81 -18.51 -1.43
N ALA A 20 3.79 -19.12 -0.82
CA ALA A 20 2.89 -18.45 0.11
C ALA A 20 3.59 -18.02 1.41
N LYS A 21 4.75 -18.57 1.79
CA LYS A 21 5.53 -18.08 2.94
C LYS A 21 6.16 -16.72 2.66
N ASN A 22 6.46 -16.41 1.40
CA ASN A 22 7.03 -15.12 1.04
C ASN A 22 6.00 -14.01 1.34
N PRO A 23 6.31 -13.03 2.20
CA PRO A 23 5.38 -11.94 2.53
C PRO A 23 4.87 -11.16 1.33
N LEU A 24 5.70 -11.01 0.27
CA LEU A 24 5.34 -10.28 -0.95
C LEU A 24 4.13 -10.90 -1.66
N SER A 25 3.96 -12.22 -1.55
CA SER A 25 2.82 -12.95 -2.12
C SER A 25 1.47 -12.53 -1.54
N GLY A 26 1.48 -11.86 -0.37
CA GLY A 26 0.28 -11.31 0.27
C GLY A 26 -0.35 -10.13 -0.48
N SER A 27 0.42 -9.45 -1.34
CA SER A 27 -0.05 -8.31 -2.12
C SER A 27 -0.08 -8.63 -3.62
N TYR A 28 -0.96 -7.96 -4.37
CA TYR A 28 -1.02 -8.14 -5.82
C TYR A 28 0.28 -7.70 -6.52
N ILE A 29 0.79 -6.52 -6.17
CA ILE A 29 2.03 -5.96 -6.74
C ILE A 29 3.24 -6.85 -6.37
N GLY A 30 3.29 -7.36 -5.14
CA GLY A 30 4.34 -8.30 -4.74
C GLY A 30 4.29 -9.62 -5.49
N ARG A 31 3.10 -10.14 -5.83
CA ARG A 31 2.99 -11.31 -6.73
C ARG A 31 3.49 -11.02 -8.14
N LEU A 32 3.16 -9.86 -8.72
CA LEU A 32 3.67 -9.46 -10.04
C LEU A 32 5.21 -9.36 -10.05
N TYR A 33 5.79 -8.79 -8.99
CA TYR A 33 7.25 -8.74 -8.82
C TYR A 33 7.86 -10.13 -8.70
N LEU A 34 7.29 -11.03 -7.89
CA LEU A 34 7.74 -12.42 -7.78
C LEU A 34 7.64 -13.21 -9.09
N GLN A 35 6.69 -12.85 -9.96
CA GLN A 35 6.52 -13.44 -11.30
C GLN A 35 7.46 -12.85 -12.35
N GLY A 36 8.21 -11.79 -12.02
CA GLY A 36 9.07 -11.08 -12.96
C GLY A 36 8.33 -10.14 -13.92
N GLU A 37 7.03 -9.90 -13.70
CA GLU A 37 6.21 -8.95 -14.48
C GLU A 37 6.54 -7.50 -14.13
N LEU A 38 7.10 -7.27 -12.94
CA LEU A 38 7.66 -5.99 -12.51
C LEU A 38 9.14 -6.16 -12.20
N ASN A 39 9.97 -5.21 -12.65
CA ASN A 39 11.32 -5.08 -12.12
C ASN A 39 11.31 -4.37 -10.75
N GLN A 40 12.48 -4.27 -10.12
CA GLN A 40 12.65 -3.64 -8.81
C GLN A 40 12.11 -2.20 -8.79
N ASP A 41 12.52 -1.38 -9.76
CA ASP A 41 12.14 0.03 -9.82
C ASP A 41 10.63 0.21 -9.98
N GLN A 42 9.98 -0.64 -10.79
CA GLN A 42 8.53 -0.64 -10.98
C GLN A 42 7.79 -1.09 -9.73
N TYR A 43 8.31 -2.11 -9.04
CA TYR A 43 7.76 -2.55 -7.76
C TYR A 43 7.86 -1.44 -6.71
N ASP A 44 9.02 -0.80 -6.58
CA ASP A 44 9.27 0.27 -5.61
C ASP A 44 8.42 1.51 -5.90
N ALA A 45 8.31 1.90 -7.18
CA ALA A 45 7.43 2.99 -7.60
C ALA A 45 5.96 2.70 -7.27
N ALA A 46 5.50 1.46 -7.50
CA ALA A 46 4.13 1.06 -7.20
C ALA A 46 3.84 1.03 -5.68
N GLN A 47 4.80 0.57 -4.86
CA GLN A 47 4.72 0.69 -3.40
C GLN A 47 4.61 2.15 -2.97
N LYS A 48 5.47 3.03 -3.51
CA LYS A 48 5.47 4.45 -3.15
C LYS A 48 4.17 5.15 -3.54
N TYR A 49 3.63 4.83 -4.70
CA TYR A 49 2.32 5.35 -5.13
C TYR A 49 1.20 4.94 -4.17
N LEU A 50 1.15 3.68 -3.73
CA LEU A 50 0.13 3.22 -2.79
C LEU A 50 0.23 3.94 -1.44
N GLU A 51 1.45 4.13 -0.92
CA GLU A 51 1.71 4.87 0.32
C GLU A 51 1.19 6.31 0.21
N VAL A 52 1.61 7.03 -0.84
CA VAL A 52 1.22 8.43 -1.06
C VAL A 52 -0.30 8.56 -1.26
N LYS A 53 -0.90 7.63 -1.99
CA LYS A 53 -2.36 7.58 -2.17
C LYS A 53 -3.07 7.36 -0.84
N ASN A 54 -2.61 6.41 -0.02
CA ASN A 54 -3.21 6.16 1.28
C ASN A 54 -3.10 7.37 2.21
N ASN A 55 -1.93 8.04 2.24
CA ASN A 55 -1.73 9.27 3.00
C ASN A 55 -2.74 10.36 2.61
N TYR A 56 -3.01 10.52 1.31
CA TYR A 56 -4.06 11.43 0.83
C TYR A 56 -5.47 11.02 1.28
N LEU A 57 -5.80 9.73 1.23
CA LEU A 57 -7.09 9.22 1.69
C LEU A 57 -7.29 9.47 3.19
N CYS A 58 -6.26 9.18 4.01
CA CYS A 58 -6.26 9.41 5.46
C CYS A 58 -6.41 10.90 5.78
N ALA A 59 -5.64 11.77 5.13
CA ALA A 59 -5.71 13.21 5.37
C ALA A 59 -7.11 13.78 5.12
N LYS A 60 -7.81 13.26 4.10
CA LYS A 60 -9.18 13.69 3.74
C LYS A 60 -10.29 12.89 4.41
N ALA A 61 -9.97 11.93 5.28
CA ALA A 61 -10.93 11.02 5.88
C ALA A 61 -11.84 10.31 4.85
N LEU A 62 -11.28 9.90 3.70
CA LEU A 62 -12.02 9.28 2.62
C LEU A 62 -12.25 7.77 2.87
N PRO A 63 -13.29 7.18 2.26
CA PRO A 63 -13.47 5.74 2.25
C PRO A 63 -12.23 5.01 1.73
N SER A 64 -11.99 3.79 2.23
CA SER A 64 -10.84 2.93 1.88
C SER A 64 -9.47 3.43 2.36
N ALA A 65 -9.40 4.52 3.15
CA ALA A 65 -8.22 4.87 3.90
C ALA A 65 -7.85 3.74 4.89
N ILE A 66 -6.58 3.35 4.90
CA ILE A 66 -6.02 2.40 5.86
C ILE A 66 -5.31 3.23 6.93
N TYR A 67 -5.87 3.23 8.14
CA TYR A 67 -5.27 3.90 9.29
C TYR A 67 -4.45 2.87 10.08
N ASP A 68 -3.13 2.91 9.93
CA ASP A 68 -2.23 2.12 10.78
C ASP A 68 -2.21 2.67 12.21
N GLU A 69 -2.39 4.00 12.34
CA GLU A 69 -2.61 4.70 13.60
C GLU A 69 -3.74 5.72 13.44
N MET A 70 -4.59 5.87 14.46
CA MET A 70 -5.61 6.90 14.48
C MET A 70 -4.94 8.28 14.63
N PRO A 71 -5.19 9.24 13.73
CA PRO A 71 -4.74 10.61 13.97
C PRO A 71 -5.40 11.15 15.24
N THR A 72 -4.59 11.39 16.28
CA THR A 72 -5.05 11.85 17.60
C THR A 72 -5.20 13.37 17.70
N THR A 73 -4.78 14.12 16.67
CA THR A 73 -4.79 15.58 16.71
C THR A 73 -6.17 16.14 16.39
N SER A 74 -6.68 16.98 17.30
CA SER A 74 -7.88 17.80 17.11
C SER A 74 -7.56 19.19 16.51
N ASP A 75 -6.30 19.48 16.15
CA ASP A 75 -5.92 20.76 15.56
C ASP A 75 -6.26 20.81 14.07
N ASN A 76 -7.30 21.61 13.74
CA ASN A 76 -7.75 21.85 12.38
C ASN A 76 -6.63 22.40 11.47
N ARG A 77 -5.72 23.24 11.98
CA ARG A 77 -4.62 23.80 11.16
C ARG A 77 -3.59 22.76 10.78
N ALA A 78 -3.30 21.83 11.70
CA ALA A 78 -2.43 20.70 11.41
C ALA A 78 -3.07 19.78 10.35
N ARG A 79 -4.39 19.56 10.42
CA ARG A 79 -5.11 18.75 9.44
C ARG A 79 -5.13 19.37 8.05
N GLU A 80 -5.39 20.67 7.93
CA GLU A 80 -5.39 21.39 6.64
C GLU A 80 -4.02 21.32 5.96
N LYS A 81 -2.93 21.55 6.70
CA LYS A 81 -1.56 21.41 6.18
C LYS A 81 -1.27 19.99 5.71
N TRP A 82 -1.73 18.99 6.46
CA TRP A 82 -1.55 17.59 6.06
C TRP A 82 -2.30 17.27 4.75
N VAL A 83 -3.55 17.74 4.62
CA VAL A 83 -4.33 17.59 3.38
C VAL A 83 -3.61 18.23 2.20
N GLN A 84 -3.05 19.43 2.37
CA GLN A 84 -2.30 20.12 1.33
C GLN A 84 -1.09 19.29 0.88
N ILE A 85 -0.19 18.93 1.81
CA ILE A 85 1.03 18.17 1.52
C ILE A 85 0.71 16.83 0.85
N ALA A 86 -0.28 16.09 1.38
CA ALA A 86 -0.65 14.79 0.82
C ALA A 86 -1.26 14.93 -0.59
N THR A 87 -1.97 16.02 -0.87
CA THR A 87 -2.48 16.31 -2.22
C THR A 87 -1.34 16.62 -3.19
N GLU A 88 -0.40 17.47 -2.79
CA GLU A 88 0.78 17.82 -3.60
C GLU A 88 1.63 16.58 -3.93
N HIS A 89 1.91 15.72 -2.95
CA HIS A 89 2.63 14.47 -3.17
C HIS A 89 1.90 13.53 -4.14
N LEU A 90 0.58 13.37 -4.00
CA LEU A 90 -0.19 12.52 -4.90
C LEU A 90 -0.18 13.05 -6.34
N VAL A 91 -0.30 14.36 -6.53
CA VAL A 91 -0.20 15.00 -7.84
C VAL A 91 1.19 14.79 -8.45
N ALA A 92 2.25 14.97 -7.66
CA ALA A 92 3.62 14.77 -8.12
C ALA A 92 3.87 13.34 -8.61
N VAL A 93 3.45 12.32 -7.83
CA VAL A 93 3.64 10.92 -8.24
C VAL A 93 2.79 10.58 -9.47
N LYS A 94 1.56 11.11 -9.58
CA LYS A 94 0.73 10.91 -10.78
C LYS A 94 1.29 11.56 -12.05
N GLY A 95 2.08 12.62 -11.94
CA GLY A 95 2.70 13.29 -13.09
C GLY A 95 3.93 12.59 -13.64
N VAL A 96 4.43 11.56 -12.94
CA VAL A 96 5.65 10.81 -13.30
C VAL A 96 5.32 9.43 -13.91
N VAL A 97 4.09 8.95 -13.75
CA VAL A 97 3.60 7.63 -14.23
C VAL A 97 2.87 7.75 -15.56
#